data_AF-A0A173LII5-F1
#
_entry.id   AF-A0A173LII5-F1
#
_cell.length_a   1.000
_cell.length_b   1.000
_cell.length_c   1.000
_cell.angle_alpha   90.00
_cell.angle_beta   90.00
_cell.angle_gamma   90.00
#
_symmetry.space_group_name_H-M   'P 1'
#
loop_
_entity.id
_entity.type
_entity.pdbx_description
1 polymer ?
#
loop_
_entity_poly.entity_id
_entity_poly.type
_entity_poly.pdbx_seq_one_letter_code
_entity_poly.pdbx_strand_id
1 'polypeptide(L)'
;MQQQICGHRGRKGDPLYGIRTIIRCDPARLTERQWRRFNDALAADPRHEELFLAWQIAHELRQAYHHKDLPAGRSAAEKILATLPSCPIPEIARLGRTLRKWKDSFLAYWTTDRSNNGGTEAINGLIELHRRLARGYRNRDNYRLRMLLIAGGLRT
;
A
#
# COMPACT_ATOMS: atom_id res chain seq x y z
N MET A 1 -3.23 17.46 2.22
CA MET A 1 -2.34 18.15 1.26
C MET A 1 -3.08 18.96 0.19
N GLN A 2 -3.60 18.39 -0.92
CA GLN A 2 -4.15 19.21 -2.03
C GLN A 2 -5.24 20.20 -1.61
N GLN A 3 -6.19 19.77 -0.77
CA GLN A 3 -7.22 20.67 -0.27
C GLN A 3 -6.69 21.76 0.67
N GLN A 4 -5.59 21.50 1.38
CA GLN A 4 -4.91 22.51 2.22
C GLN A 4 -4.10 23.49 1.35
N ILE A 5 -3.52 23.02 0.24
CA ILE A 5 -2.69 23.84 -0.66
C ILE A 5 -3.56 24.70 -1.58
N CYS A 6 -4.59 24.11 -2.18
CA CYS A 6 -5.43 24.73 -3.22
C CYS A 6 -6.78 25.25 -2.69
N GLY A 7 -7.16 24.95 -1.45
CA GLY A 7 -8.47 25.29 -0.88
C GLY A 7 -9.64 24.48 -1.44
N HIS A 8 -9.40 23.54 -2.36
CA HIS A 8 -10.40 22.69 -2.98
C HIS A 8 -9.87 21.28 -3.24
N ARG A 9 -10.77 20.34 -3.55
CA ARG A 9 -10.37 19.00 -4.03
C ARG A 9 -9.55 19.14 -5.32
N GLY A 10 -8.54 18.29 -5.47
CA GLY A 10 -7.71 18.23 -6.68
C GLY A 10 -8.51 18.11 -7.97
N ARG A 11 -8.12 18.92 -8.97
CA ARG A 11 -8.73 18.96 -10.29
C ARG A 11 -7.70 19.24 -11.39
N LYS A 12 -8.14 19.15 -12.64
CA LYS A 12 -7.31 19.43 -13.82
C LYS A 12 -6.74 20.85 -13.70
N GLY A 13 -5.43 20.99 -13.88
CA GLY A 13 -4.70 22.24 -13.70
C GLY A 13 -3.82 22.23 -12.44
N ASP A 14 -4.23 21.52 -11.40
CA ASP A 14 -3.44 21.45 -10.17
C ASP A 14 -2.19 20.58 -10.40
N PRO A 15 -0.98 21.04 -10.04
CA PRO A 15 0.26 20.33 -10.33
C PRO A 15 0.26 18.88 -9.81
N LEU A 16 -0.05 18.68 -8.53
CA LEU A 16 -0.10 17.35 -7.91
C LEU A 16 -1.21 16.45 -8.49
N TYR A 17 -2.34 17.02 -8.89
CA TYR A 17 -3.42 16.24 -9.49
C TYR A 17 -3.04 15.75 -10.89
N GLY A 18 -2.24 16.53 -11.61
CA GLY A 18 -1.69 16.21 -12.93
C GLY A 18 -0.70 15.05 -12.93
N ILE A 19 -0.05 14.76 -11.79
CA ILE A 19 0.93 13.67 -11.65
C ILE A 19 0.43 12.48 -10.83
N ARG A 20 -0.85 12.45 -10.43
CA ARG A 20 -1.43 11.40 -9.55
C ARG A 20 -1.22 9.97 -10.04
N THR A 21 -1.14 9.76 -11.35
CA THR A 21 -0.86 8.44 -11.94
C THR A 21 0.63 8.14 -11.97
N ILE A 22 1.47 9.14 -12.29
CA ILE A 22 2.94 9.03 -12.35
C ILE A 22 3.51 8.63 -10.98
N ILE A 23 3.02 9.24 -9.90
CA ILE A 23 3.42 8.94 -8.51
C ILE A 23 3.30 7.44 -8.18
N ARG A 24 2.32 6.75 -8.75
CA ARG A 24 2.04 5.33 -8.47
C ARG A 24 2.82 4.36 -9.35
N CYS A 25 3.43 4.85 -10.42
CA CYS A 25 4.22 4.03 -11.31
C CYS A 25 5.57 3.67 -10.67
N ASP A 26 6.13 2.56 -11.10
CA ASP A 26 7.52 2.23 -10.83
C ASP A 26 8.42 3.31 -11.46
N PRO A 27 9.32 3.95 -10.68
CA PRO A 27 10.23 4.98 -11.20
C PRO A 27 11.05 4.49 -12.40
N ALA A 28 11.43 3.21 -12.44
CA ALA A 28 12.19 2.60 -13.54
C ALA A 28 11.39 2.50 -14.85
N ARG A 29 10.05 2.65 -14.79
CA ARG A 29 9.15 2.59 -15.95
C ARG A 29 8.71 3.96 -16.43
N LEU A 30 9.14 5.03 -15.77
CA LEU A 30 8.78 6.39 -16.15
C LEU A 30 9.61 6.84 -17.35
N THR A 31 8.93 7.39 -18.35
CA THR A 31 9.59 8.04 -19.48
C THR A 31 10.19 9.36 -19.05
N GLU A 32 11.17 9.86 -19.81
CA GLU A 32 11.79 11.16 -19.55
C GLU A 32 10.75 12.30 -19.49
N ARG A 33 9.72 12.25 -20.35
CA ARG A 33 8.61 13.20 -20.32
C ARG A 33 7.79 13.12 -19.02
N GLN A 34 7.60 11.91 -18.48
CA GLN A 34 6.90 11.73 -17.20
C GLN A 34 7.75 12.23 -16.04
N TRP A 35 9.07 12.00 -16.08
CA TRP A 35 10.01 12.55 -15.11
C TRP A 35 10.02 14.07 -15.10
N ARG A 36 10.08 14.71 -16.27
CA ARG A 36 9.95 16.18 -16.36
C ARG A 36 8.66 16.67 -15.72
N ARG A 37 7.51 16.10 -16.07
CA ARG A 37 6.22 16.46 -15.46
C ARG A 37 6.18 16.25 -13.95
N PHE A 38 6.82 15.19 -13.44
CA PHE A 38 6.94 14.93 -12.01
C PHE A 38 7.75 16.01 -11.31
N ASN A 39 8.93 16.32 -11.85
CA ASN A 39 9.83 17.35 -11.31
C ASN A 39 9.19 18.74 -11.36
N ASP A 40 8.57 19.11 -12.50
CA ASP A 40 7.88 20.38 -12.67
C ASP A 40 6.75 20.53 -11.63
N ALA A 41 5.98 19.46 -11.39
CA ALA A 41 4.91 19.48 -10.42
C ALA A 41 5.43 19.61 -8.98
N LEU A 42 6.57 19.00 -8.64
CA LEU A 42 7.19 19.17 -7.33
C LEU A 42 7.78 20.58 -7.15
N ALA A 43 8.40 21.14 -8.19
CA ALA A 43 8.98 22.48 -8.16
C ALA A 43 7.93 23.61 -8.11
N ALA A 44 6.68 23.32 -8.47
CA ALA A 44 5.61 24.32 -8.54
C ALA A 44 5.22 24.93 -7.18
N ASP A 45 5.50 24.24 -6.06
CA ASP A 45 5.20 24.73 -4.71
C ASP A 45 6.12 24.03 -3.69
N PRO A 46 6.85 24.75 -2.81
CA PRO A 46 7.71 24.14 -1.79
C PRO A 46 6.97 23.14 -0.89
N ARG A 47 5.67 23.36 -0.65
CA ARG A 47 4.83 22.46 0.15
C ARG A 47 4.69 21.08 -0.49
N HIS A 48 4.97 20.92 -1.79
CA HIS A 48 4.95 19.63 -2.48
C HIS A 48 6.07 18.67 -2.03
N GLU A 49 7.07 19.15 -1.30
CA GLU A 49 8.14 18.33 -0.72
C GLU A 49 7.58 17.21 0.19
N GLU A 50 6.49 17.47 0.93
CA GLU A 50 5.87 16.44 1.78
C GLU A 50 5.45 15.20 0.97
N LEU A 51 4.92 15.41 -0.24
CA LEU A 51 4.54 14.34 -1.13
C LEU A 51 5.75 13.59 -1.66
N PHE A 52 6.82 14.31 -1.98
CA PHE A 52 8.05 13.71 -2.47
C PHE A 52 8.67 12.78 -1.44
N LEU A 53 8.75 13.22 -0.18
CA LEU A 53 9.22 12.39 0.94
C LEU A 53 8.36 11.14 1.12
N ALA A 54 7.02 11.29 1.10
CA ALA A 54 6.12 10.15 1.19
C ALA A 54 6.30 9.16 0.02
N TRP A 55 6.51 9.68 -1.19
CA TRP A 55 6.76 8.89 -2.39
C TRP A 55 8.09 8.13 -2.29
N GLN A 56 9.16 8.77 -1.81
CA GLN A 56 10.47 8.13 -1.60
C GLN A 56 10.35 6.94 -0.64
N ILE A 57 9.74 7.16 0.53
CA ILE A 57 9.52 6.12 1.54
C ILE A 57 8.72 4.94 0.98
N ALA A 58 7.66 5.23 0.23
CA ALA A 58 6.85 4.18 -0.39
C ALA A 58 7.65 3.34 -1.39
N HIS A 59 8.57 3.95 -2.14
CA HIS A 59 9.43 3.23 -3.08
C HIS A 59 10.59 2.51 -2.42
N GLU A 60 11.22 3.07 -1.40
CA GLU A 60 12.23 2.37 -0.60
C GLU A 60 11.62 1.10 0.01
N LEU A 61 10.40 1.21 0.55
CA LEU A 61 9.69 0.07 1.09
C LEU A 61 9.36 -0.96 0.01
N ARG A 62 8.88 -0.51 -1.15
CA ARG A 62 8.65 -1.38 -2.33
C ARG A 62 9.93 -2.11 -2.71
N GLN A 63 11.07 -1.43 -2.79
CA GLN A 63 12.36 -2.03 -3.13
C GLN A 63 12.78 -3.09 -2.09
N ALA A 64 12.58 -2.84 -0.81
CA ALA A 64 12.85 -3.82 0.25
C ALA A 64 12.03 -5.12 0.06
N TYR A 65 10.77 -5.02 -0.36
CA TYR A 65 9.92 -6.18 -0.69
C TYR A 65 10.37 -6.91 -1.96
N HIS A 66 10.84 -6.19 -2.98
CA HIS A 66 11.32 -6.78 -4.24
C HIS A 66 12.76 -7.32 -4.17
N HIS A 67 13.47 -7.10 -3.06
CA HIS A 67 14.82 -7.61 -2.88
C HIS A 67 14.84 -9.13 -3.04
N LYS A 68 15.72 -9.67 -3.89
CA LYS A 68 15.85 -11.13 -4.13
C LYS A 68 16.45 -11.83 -2.92
N ASP A 69 17.45 -11.20 -2.32
CA ASP A 69 18.06 -11.62 -1.06
C ASP A 69 17.19 -11.17 0.13
N LEU A 70 16.70 -12.14 0.91
CA LEU A 70 15.75 -11.93 2.01
C LEU A 70 16.39 -11.20 3.20
N PRO A 71 17.57 -11.62 3.72
CA PRO A 71 18.34 -10.85 4.70
C PRO A 71 18.54 -9.37 4.34
N ALA A 72 18.96 -9.08 3.10
CA ALA A 72 19.17 -7.71 2.66
C ALA A 72 17.86 -6.91 2.58
N GLY A 73 16.78 -7.52 2.07
CA GLY A 73 15.45 -6.91 2.08
C GLY A 73 14.95 -6.59 3.49
N ARG A 74 15.15 -7.51 4.44
CA ARG A 74 14.83 -7.30 5.86
C ARG A 74 15.64 -6.16 6.46
N SER A 75 16.96 -6.12 6.22
CA SER A 75 17.82 -5.04 6.71
C SER A 75 17.40 -3.68 6.17
N ALA A 76 17.02 -3.59 4.89
CA ALA A 76 16.47 -2.37 4.30
C ALA A 76 15.15 -1.96 4.96
N ALA A 77 14.23 -2.89 5.18
CA ALA A 77 12.96 -2.63 5.85
C ALA A 77 13.14 -2.18 7.31
N GLU A 78 14.09 -2.76 8.04
CA GLU A 78 14.45 -2.36 9.41
C GLU A 78 15.01 -0.94 9.45
N LYS A 79 15.87 -0.57 8.49
CA LYS A 79 16.41 0.80 8.36
C LYS A 79 15.28 1.80 8.12
N ILE A 80 14.38 1.53 7.18
CA ILE A 80 13.22 2.39 6.91
C ILE A 80 12.38 2.52 8.18
N LEU A 81 12.05 1.41 8.85
CA LEU A 81 11.23 1.42 10.06
C LEU A 81 11.84 2.24 11.21
N ALA A 82 13.17 2.30 11.28
CA ALA A 82 13.88 3.11 12.26
C ALA A 82 13.69 4.62 12.02
N THR A 83 13.63 5.07 10.75
CA THR A 83 13.58 6.49 10.39
C THR A 83 12.17 7.09 10.39
N LEU A 84 11.13 6.29 10.12
CA LEU A 84 9.77 6.83 9.97
C LEU A 84 9.26 7.64 11.18
N PRO A 85 9.45 7.21 12.44
CA PRO A 85 8.85 7.91 13.59
C PRO A 85 9.42 9.30 13.87
N SER A 86 10.61 9.61 13.37
CA SER A 86 11.24 10.94 13.44
C SER A 86 10.97 11.80 12.20
N CYS A 87 10.16 11.31 11.25
CA CYS A 87 9.81 12.09 10.07
C CYS A 87 9.05 13.37 10.47
N PRO A 88 9.39 14.55 9.91
CA PRO A 88 8.69 15.80 10.20
C PRO A 88 7.23 15.78 9.73
N ILE A 89 6.87 14.89 8.79
CA ILE A 89 5.52 14.74 8.27
C ILE A 89 4.70 13.92 9.28
N PRO A 90 3.67 14.50 9.94
CA PRO A 90 2.96 13.85 11.04
C PRO A 90 2.32 12.51 10.66
N GLU A 91 1.81 12.40 9.44
CA GLU A 91 1.19 11.19 8.88
C GLU A 91 2.21 10.06 8.75
N ILE A 92 3.43 10.35 8.30
CA ILE A 92 4.51 9.38 8.15
C ILE A 92 5.03 8.96 9.53
N ALA A 93 5.23 9.91 10.44
CA ALA A 93 5.61 9.60 11.81
C ALA A 93 4.59 8.68 12.50
N ARG A 94 3.29 8.93 12.27
CA ARG A 94 2.19 8.09 12.76
C ARG A 94 2.23 6.70 12.15
N LEU A 95 2.42 6.59 10.82
CA LEU A 95 2.60 5.31 10.14
C LEU A 95 3.79 4.53 10.73
N GLY A 96 4.92 5.19 10.92
CA GLY A 96 6.12 4.59 11.52
C GLY A 96 5.87 4.03 12.91
N ARG A 97 5.16 4.76 13.78
CA ARG A 97 4.77 4.25 15.11
C ARG A 97 3.87 3.02 15.02
N THR A 98 2.91 3.01 14.09
CA THR A 98 2.06 1.85 13.84
C THR A 98 2.89 0.65 13.36
N LEU A 99 3.74 0.83 12.35
CA LEU A 99 4.58 -0.25 11.83
C LEU A 99 5.54 -0.78 12.91
N ARG A 100 6.04 0.09 13.79
CA ARG A 100 6.90 -0.32 14.91
C ARG A 100 6.16 -1.18 15.92
N LYS A 101 4.90 -0.85 16.22
CA LYS A 101 4.02 -1.68 17.06
C LYS A 101 3.79 -3.06 16.46
N TRP A 102 3.75 -3.16 15.13
CA TRP A 102 3.56 -4.39 14.38
C TRP A 102 4.85 -4.94 13.77
N LYS A 103 6.03 -4.58 14.32
CA LYS A 103 7.33 -4.85 13.72
C LYS A 103 7.52 -6.34 13.40
N ASP A 104 7.18 -7.22 14.33
CA ASP A 104 7.40 -8.65 14.16
C ASP A 104 6.57 -9.21 13.00
N SER A 105 5.29 -8.86 12.92
CA SER A 105 4.41 -9.24 11.81
C SER A 105 4.85 -8.62 10.47
N PHE A 106 5.31 -7.37 10.50
CA PHE A 106 5.79 -6.67 9.31
C PHE A 106 7.07 -7.32 8.76
N LEU A 107 8.04 -7.63 9.63
CA LEU A 107 9.32 -8.23 9.25
C LEU A 107 9.22 -9.74 8.98
N ALA A 108 8.14 -10.40 9.42
CA ALA A 108 7.92 -11.82 9.20
C ALA A 108 7.97 -12.20 7.72
N TYR A 109 7.56 -11.31 6.81
CA TYR A 109 7.61 -11.52 5.36
C TYR A 109 8.97 -12.06 4.90
N TRP A 110 10.08 -11.51 5.42
CA TRP A 110 11.43 -11.92 5.01
C TRP A 110 11.94 -13.18 5.71
N THR A 111 11.23 -13.70 6.72
CA THR A 111 11.58 -14.95 7.43
C THR A 111 10.65 -16.11 7.14
N THR A 112 9.48 -15.86 6.55
CA THR A 112 8.47 -16.87 6.23
C THR A 112 8.39 -17.14 4.73
N ASP A 113 9.53 -17.13 4.04
CA ASP A 113 9.63 -17.31 2.58
C ASP A 113 8.61 -16.45 1.80
N ARG A 114 8.53 -15.16 2.13
CA ARG A 114 7.62 -14.19 1.47
C ARG A 114 6.13 -14.50 1.63
N SER A 115 5.76 -15.33 2.59
CA SER A 115 4.36 -15.58 2.95
C SER A 115 3.63 -14.26 3.22
N ASN A 116 2.43 -14.15 2.68
CA ASN A 116 1.60 -12.97 2.80
C ASN A 116 0.13 -13.39 2.97
N ASN A 117 -0.73 -12.41 3.26
CA ASN A 117 -2.15 -12.65 3.50
C ASN A 117 -2.96 -12.96 2.22
N GLY A 118 -2.32 -13.09 1.05
CA GLY A 118 -2.99 -13.27 -0.24
C GLY A 118 -3.87 -14.51 -0.30
N GLY A 119 -3.45 -15.62 0.32
CA GLY A 119 -4.28 -16.83 0.42
C GLY A 119 -5.56 -16.57 1.24
N THR A 120 -5.41 -15.94 2.40
CA THR A 120 -6.56 -15.55 3.26
C THR A 120 -7.47 -14.54 2.56
N GLU A 121 -6.91 -13.57 1.84
CA GLU A 121 -7.66 -12.58 1.07
C GLU A 121 -8.41 -13.20 -0.11
N ALA A 122 -7.84 -14.19 -0.79
CA ALA A 122 -8.52 -14.93 -1.84
C ALA A 122 -9.77 -15.65 -1.29
N ILE A 123 -9.65 -16.31 -0.14
CA ILE A 123 -10.78 -16.95 0.53
C ILE A 123 -11.81 -15.91 0.99
N ASN A 124 -11.39 -14.80 1.61
CA ASN A 124 -12.30 -13.72 1.99
C ASN A 124 -13.03 -13.14 0.77
N GLY A 125 -12.35 -12.99 -0.36
CA GLY A 125 -12.94 -12.56 -1.62
C GLY A 125 -14.04 -13.52 -2.10
N LEU A 126 -13.81 -14.83 -2.03
CA LEU A 126 -14.82 -15.85 -2.34
C LEU A 126 -16.04 -15.76 -1.41
N ILE A 127 -15.80 -15.59 -0.11
CA ILE A 127 -16.87 -15.45 0.90
C ILE A 127 -17.72 -14.21 0.60
N GLU A 128 -17.08 -13.06 0.43
CA GLU A 128 -17.77 -11.79 0.20
C GLU A 128 -18.56 -11.77 -1.11
N LEU A 129 -18.00 -12.34 -2.18
CA LEU A 129 -18.70 -12.49 -3.46
C LEU A 129 -20.01 -13.26 -3.28
N HIS A 130 -19.96 -14.40 -2.60
CA HIS A 130 -21.14 -15.26 -2.48
C HIS A 130 -22.13 -14.78 -1.44
N ARG A 131 -21.69 -14.04 -0.42
CA ARG A 131 -22.58 -13.29 0.46
C ARG A 131 -23.36 -12.22 -0.31
N ARG A 132 -22.70 -11.53 -1.25
CA ARG A 132 -23.33 -10.55 -2.13
C ARG A 132 -24.34 -11.19 -3.08
N LEU A 133 -23.98 -12.30 -3.73
CA LEU A 133 -24.88 -13.04 -4.63
C LEU A 133 -26.14 -13.53 -3.90
N ALA A 134 -26.00 -14.01 -2.66
CA ALA A 134 -27.13 -14.46 -1.86
C ALA A 134 -27.94 -13.34 -1.21
N ARG A 135 -27.49 -12.07 -1.31
CA ARG A 135 -28.05 -10.92 -0.58
C ARG A 135 -28.08 -11.13 0.94
N GLY A 136 -27.04 -11.79 1.45
CA GLY A 136 -26.90 -12.17 2.86
C GLY A 136 -27.57 -13.50 3.20
N TYR A 137 -27.12 -14.11 4.30
CA TYR A 137 -27.70 -15.34 4.82
C TYR A 137 -28.32 -15.05 6.18
N ARG A 138 -29.53 -15.56 6.40
CA ARG A 138 -30.22 -15.48 7.70
C ARG A 138 -29.96 -16.68 8.60
N ASN A 139 -29.55 -17.80 8.00
CA ASN A 139 -29.26 -19.06 8.69
C ASN A 139 -27.77 -19.39 8.56
N ARG A 140 -27.11 -19.66 9.70
CA ARG A 140 -25.68 -19.95 9.79
C ARG A 140 -25.28 -21.26 9.12
N ASP A 141 -26.12 -22.28 9.17
CA ASP A 141 -25.84 -23.59 8.57
C ASP A 141 -25.86 -23.50 7.05
N ASN A 142 -26.83 -22.78 6.48
CA ASN A 142 -26.88 -22.49 5.05
C ASN A 142 -25.66 -21.68 4.59
N TYR A 143 -25.24 -20.68 5.39
CA TYR A 143 -24.01 -19.93 5.14
C TYR A 143 -22.80 -20.87 5.12
N ARG A 144 -22.63 -21.70 6.15
CA ARG A 144 -21.51 -22.64 6.29
C ARG A 144 -21.45 -23.63 5.12
N LEU A 145 -22.56 -24.29 4.80
CA LEU A 145 -22.63 -25.24 3.70
C LEU A 145 -22.30 -24.58 2.36
N ARG A 146 -22.82 -23.38 2.12
CA ARG A 146 -22.54 -22.66 0.89
C ARG A 146 -21.07 -22.26 0.81
N MET A 147 -20.46 -21.77 1.89
CA MET A 147 -19.02 -21.45 1.92
C MET A 147 -18.16 -22.69 1.68
N LEU A 148 -18.50 -23.83 2.29
CA LEU A 148 -17.80 -25.10 2.06
C LEU A 148 -17.94 -25.57 0.60
N LEU A 149 -19.10 -25.39 -0.03
CA LEU A 149 -19.34 -25.76 -1.43
C LEU A 149 -18.40 -24.97 -2.35
N ILE A 150 -18.37 -23.66 -2.15
CA ILE A 150 -17.61 -22.72 -2.97
C ILE A 150 -16.11 -22.92 -2.83
N ALA A 151 -15.64 -23.18 -1.60
CA ALA A 151 -14.24 -23.40 -1.31
C ALA A 151 -13.77 -24.84 -1.64
N GLY A 152 -14.64 -25.70 -2.20
CA GLY A 152 -14.32 -27.11 -2.49
C GLY A 152 -14.11 -27.99 -1.25
N GLY A 153 -14.56 -27.52 -0.08
CA GLY A 153 -14.40 -28.21 1.21
C GLY A 153 -15.60 -29.09 1.61
N LEU A 154 -16.57 -29.25 0.73
CA LEU A 154 -17.72 -30.12 0.95
C LEU A 154 -17.28 -31.58 0.74
N ARG A 155 -17.13 -32.31 1.85
CA ARG A 155 -16.85 -33.74 1.82
C ARG A 155 -18.16 -34.47 1.47
N THR A 156 -18.16 -35.19 0.36
CA THR A 156 -19.21 -36.14 -0.04
C THR A 156 -19.00 -37.48 0.65
#